data_AF-H9G669-F1
#
_entry.id   AF-H9G669-F1
#
_cell.length_a   1.000
_cell.length_b   1.000
_cell.length_c   1.000
_cell.angle_alpha   90.00
_cell.angle_beta   90.00
_cell.angle_gamma   90.00
#
_symmetry.space_group_name_H-M   'P 1'
#
loop_
_entity.id
_entity.type
_entity.pdbx_description
1 polymer ?
#
loop_
_entity_poly.entity_id
_entity_poly.type
_entity_poly.pdbx_seq_one_letter_code
_entity_poly.pdbx_strand_id
1 'polypeptide(L)'
;FDSRKPSEYIASILLLSSLVARRPYSLHNYIDWIYYLTSDGRRFRHACDIVHRFTADVIQKRRMTLSNLGQDAWLKPKQDKTKDFIDVLLMAKDEEGCHLSDEDIAAEVDTFMFEGHDTTASSLSWVLYNLAQHPHYQDQCREEIQELLHDRDIEEIEW
;
A
#
# COMPACT_ATOMS: atom_id res chain seq x y z
N PHE A 1 -14.84 9.84 5.67
CA PHE A 1 -14.06 8.98 4.75
C PHE A 1 -14.92 8.76 3.52
N ASP A 2 -14.51 9.26 2.36
CA ASP A 2 -15.26 9.09 1.12
C ASP A 2 -14.98 7.69 0.55
N SER A 3 -15.99 6.83 0.52
CA SER A 3 -15.87 5.41 0.12
C SER A 3 -15.56 5.23 -1.37
N ARG A 4 -15.56 6.31 -2.17
CA ARG A 4 -15.26 6.27 -3.61
C ARG A 4 -13.76 6.31 -3.93
N LYS A 5 -12.97 7.02 -3.11
CA LYS A 5 -11.52 7.19 -3.32
C LYS A 5 -10.73 5.88 -3.35
N PRO A 6 -10.96 4.89 -2.45
CA PRO A 6 -10.23 3.63 -2.47
C PRO A 6 -10.49 2.83 -3.76
N SER A 7 -11.72 2.88 -4.28
CA SER A 7 -12.10 2.17 -5.50
C SER A 7 -11.40 2.75 -6.74
N GLU A 8 -11.22 4.07 -6.81
CA GLU A 8 -10.58 4.73 -7.95
C GLU A 8 -9.05 4.49 -7.94
N TYR A 9 -8.43 4.52 -6.75
CA TYR A 9 -7.02 4.17 -6.58
C TYR A 9 -6.73 2.74 -7.02
N ILE A 10 -7.48 1.75 -6.51
CA ILE A 10 -7.29 0.34 -6.85
C ILE A 10 -7.51 0.11 -8.36
N ALA A 11 -8.55 0.71 -8.94
CA ALA A 11 -8.79 0.62 -10.37
C ALA A 11 -7.63 1.20 -11.21
N SER A 12 -7.03 2.30 -10.73
CA SER A 12 -5.88 2.93 -11.40
C SER A 12 -4.63 2.06 -11.31
N ILE A 13 -4.37 1.44 -10.17
CA ILE A 13 -3.28 0.46 -9.99
C ILE A 13 -3.44 -0.73 -10.94
N LEU A 14 -4.62 -1.35 -10.98
CA LEU A 14 -4.88 -2.48 -11.88
C LEU A 14 -4.72 -2.08 -13.36
N LEU A 15 -5.17 -0.87 -13.72
CA LEU A 15 -4.97 -0.33 -15.05
C LEU A 15 -3.48 -0.15 -15.36
N LEU A 16 -2.69 0.43 -14.45
CA LEU A 16 -1.24 0.58 -14.60
C LEU A 16 -0.56 -0.78 -14.79
N SER A 17 -0.83 -1.77 -13.92
CA SER A 17 -0.28 -3.12 -14.03
C SER A 17 -0.59 -3.76 -15.39
N SER A 18 -1.83 -3.63 -15.87
CA SER A 18 -2.22 -4.16 -17.18
C SER A 18 -1.53 -3.46 -18.36
N LEU A 19 -1.36 -2.13 -18.28
CA LEU A 19 -0.70 -1.33 -19.31
C LEU A 19 0.81 -1.62 -19.36
N VAL A 20 1.45 -1.74 -18.20
CA VAL A 20 2.87 -2.11 -18.06
C VAL A 20 3.10 -3.53 -18.58
N ALA A 21 2.27 -4.49 -18.21
CA ALA A 21 2.37 -5.87 -18.69
C ALA A 21 2.18 -5.97 -20.21
N ARG A 22 1.32 -5.13 -20.81
CA ARG A 22 1.09 -5.12 -22.26
C ARG A 22 2.20 -4.44 -23.05
N ARG A 23 2.85 -3.43 -22.46
CA ARG A 23 3.88 -2.61 -23.10
C ARG A 23 5.00 -3.39 -23.81
N PRO A 24 5.62 -4.44 -23.22
CA PRO A 24 6.71 -5.17 -23.86
C PRO A 24 6.29 -5.96 -25.11
N TYR A 25 4.99 -6.23 -25.30
CA TYR A 25 4.49 -6.94 -26.48
C TYR A 25 4.36 -6.05 -27.73
N SER A 26 4.71 -4.76 -27.62
CA SER A 26 4.66 -3.81 -28.73
C SER A 26 5.97 -3.04 -28.86
N LEU A 27 6.75 -3.35 -29.89
CA LEU A 27 8.08 -2.76 -30.13
C LEU A 27 8.05 -1.22 -30.23
N HIS A 28 6.98 -0.64 -30.81
CA HIS A 28 6.86 0.82 -30.92
C HIS A 28 6.52 1.52 -29.60
N ASN A 29 5.99 0.78 -28.61
CA ASN A 29 5.70 1.29 -27.27
C ASN A 29 6.90 1.26 -26.34
N TYR A 30 8.03 0.68 -26.78
CA TYR A 30 9.28 0.71 -26.02
C TYR A 30 9.82 2.15 -25.87
N ILE A 31 9.61 2.97 -26.91
CA ILE A 31 10.02 4.38 -26.89
C ILE A 31 9.02 5.20 -26.09
N ASP A 32 9.43 5.73 -24.93
CA ASP A 32 8.57 6.46 -23.99
C ASP A 32 7.78 7.60 -24.64
N TRP A 33 8.45 8.44 -25.44
CA TRP A 33 7.78 9.60 -26.04
C TRP A 33 6.66 9.19 -27.00
N ILE A 34 6.87 8.14 -27.80
CA ILE A 34 5.86 7.60 -28.72
C ILE A 34 4.72 7.00 -27.91
N TYR A 35 5.06 6.22 -26.88
CA TYR A 35 4.08 5.58 -26.02
C TYR A 35 3.16 6.62 -25.38
N TYR A 36 3.70 7.71 -24.83
CA TYR A 36 2.91 8.77 -24.20
C TYR A 36 1.96 9.50 -25.16
N LEU A 37 2.23 9.47 -26.48
CA LEU A 37 1.32 10.00 -27.51
C LEU A 37 0.19 9.03 -27.87
N THR A 38 0.28 7.76 -27.50
CA THR A 38 -0.79 6.76 -27.72
C THR A 38 -1.96 6.94 -26.75
N SER A 39 -3.09 6.25 -27.02
CA SER A 39 -4.20 6.18 -26.06
C SER A 39 -3.79 5.52 -24.75
N ASP A 40 -2.95 4.49 -24.82
CA ASP A 40 -2.46 3.74 -23.67
C ASP A 40 -1.55 4.59 -22.81
N GLY A 41 -0.62 5.33 -23.41
CA GLY A 41 0.26 6.23 -22.67
C GLY A 41 -0.46 7.43 -22.05
N ARG A 42 -1.55 7.94 -22.67
CA ARG A 42 -2.42 8.93 -22.02
C ARG A 42 -3.16 8.34 -20.82
N ARG A 43 -3.70 7.14 -20.93
CA ARG A 43 -4.35 6.42 -19.84
C ARG A 43 -3.38 6.11 -18.70
N PHE A 44 -2.16 5.69 -19.03
CA PHE A 44 -1.08 5.44 -18.08
C PHE A 44 -0.77 6.71 -17.27
N ARG A 45 -0.53 7.85 -17.93
CA ARG A 45 -0.25 9.11 -17.24
C ARG A 45 -1.40 9.53 -16.32
N HIS A 46 -2.64 9.44 -16.80
CA HIS A 46 -3.80 9.76 -15.99
C HIS A 46 -3.92 8.86 -14.74
N ALA A 47 -3.66 7.56 -14.89
CA ALA A 47 -3.67 6.63 -13.77
C ALA A 47 -2.52 6.90 -12.78
N CYS A 48 -1.32 7.25 -13.27
CA CYS A 48 -0.23 7.72 -12.41
C CYS A 48 -0.63 8.97 -11.61
N ASP A 49 -1.29 9.95 -12.24
CA ASP A 49 -1.74 11.17 -11.54
C ASP A 49 -2.72 10.85 -10.41
N ILE A 50 -3.59 9.86 -10.58
CA ILE A 50 -4.53 9.41 -9.53
C ILE A 50 -3.77 8.74 -8.38
N VAL A 51 -2.83 7.84 -8.69
CA VAL A 51 -2.02 7.12 -7.70
C VAL A 51 -1.18 8.11 -6.87
N HIS A 52 -0.42 8.98 -7.54
CA HIS A 52 0.41 9.98 -6.86
C HIS A 52 -0.42 10.94 -6.01
N ARG A 53 -1.62 11.34 -6.48
CA ARG A 53 -2.52 12.20 -5.70
C ARG A 53 -3.01 11.50 -4.44
N PHE A 54 -3.35 10.21 -4.53
CA PHE A 54 -3.79 9.43 -3.39
C PHE A 54 -2.67 9.31 -2.35
N THR A 55 -1.45 9.03 -2.79
CA THR A 55 -0.27 8.96 -1.92
C THR A 55 0.03 10.30 -1.26
N ALA A 56 -0.03 11.40 -2.01
CA ALA A 56 0.14 12.74 -1.46
C ALA A 56 -0.94 13.06 -0.40
N ASP A 57 -2.21 12.72 -0.64
CA ASP A 57 -3.30 12.87 0.34
C ASP A 57 -2.99 12.10 1.64
N VAL A 58 -2.46 10.89 1.53
CA VAL A 58 -2.10 10.03 2.68
C VAL A 58 -0.95 10.62 3.49
N ILE A 59 0.13 11.02 2.82
CA ILE A 59 1.29 11.66 3.46
C ILE A 59 0.86 12.96 4.15
N GLN A 60 0.10 13.81 3.46
CA GLN A 60 -0.37 15.08 4.02
C GLN A 60 -1.25 14.85 5.25
N LYS A 61 -2.18 13.88 5.18
CA LYS A 61 -3.03 13.53 6.32
C LYS A 61 -2.20 13.04 7.51
N ARG A 62 -1.15 12.27 7.26
CA ARG A 62 -0.25 11.83 8.34
C ARG A 62 0.51 13.02 8.94
N ARG A 63 1.08 13.90 8.12
CA ARG A 63 1.73 15.15 8.57
C ARG A 63 0.81 16.00 9.44
N MET A 64 -0.45 16.20 9.04
CA MET A 64 -1.44 16.94 9.81
C MET A 64 -1.80 16.26 11.14
N THR A 65 -1.94 14.93 11.14
CA THR A 65 -2.20 14.17 12.37
C THR A 65 -1.05 14.36 13.35
N LEU A 66 0.17 14.30 12.84
CA LEU A 66 1.39 14.47 13.61
C LEU A 66 1.58 15.91 14.12
N SER A 67 1.22 16.94 13.35
CA SER A 67 1.30 18.33 13.82
C SER A 67 0.30 18.61 14.95
N ASN A 68 -0.89 18.02 14.86
CA ASN A 68 -1.96 18.21 15.86
C ASN A 68 -1.67 17.52 17.20
N LEU A 69 -0.84 16.46 17.21
CA LEU A 69 -0.41 15.76 18.41
C LEU A 69 0.62 16.55 19.24
N GLY A 70 1.19 17.63 18.69
CA GLY A 70 2.19 18.48 19.34
C GLY A 70 3.60 17.88 19.36
N GLN A 71 4.62 18.73 19.47
CA GLN A 71 6.05 18.37 19.44
C GLN A 71 6.45 17.39 20.56
N ASP A 72 5.72 17.39 21.69
CA ASP A 72 5.98 16.51 22.83
C ASP A 72 5.52 15.05 22.61
N ALA A 73 4.57 14.81 21.70
CA ALA A 73 4.17 13.46 21.31
C ALA A 73 5.16 12.80 20.31
N TRP A 74 5.96 13.63 19.62
CA TRP A 74 6.98 13.22 18.65
C TRP A 74 8.30 12.77 19.28
N LEU A 75 8.70 13.38 20.40
CA LEU A 75 9.98 13.13 21.09
C LEU A 75 9.88 12.13 22.23
N LYS A 76 8.67 11.89 22.76
CA LYS A 76 8.45 10.78 23.66
C LYS A 76 8.35 9.53 22.81
N PRO A 77 9.32 8.60 22.84
CA PRO A 77 8.99 7.24 22.45
C PRO A 77 7.80 6.87 23.32
N LYS A 78 6.63 6.65 22.71
CA LYS A 78 5.70 5.73 23.33
C LYS A 78 6.52 4.46 23.46
N GLN A 79 7.01 4.17 24.67
CA GLN A 79 7.85 3.01 24.99
C GLN A 79 7.19 1.68 24.58
N ASP A 80 5.97 1.74 24.03
CA ASP A 80 5.05 0.64 23.81
C ASP A 80 4.24 0.76 22.50
N LYS A 81 4.55 1.69 21.59
CA LYS A 81 3.88 1.72 20.27
C LYS A 81 4.89 1.75 19.13
N THR A 82 4.81 0.71 18.30
CA THR A 82 5.51 0.58 17.03
C THR A 82 5.27 1.81 16.15
N LYS A 83 6.32 2.33 15.54
CA LYS A 83 6.22 3.46 14.60
C LYS A 83 5.59 2.95 13.30
N ASP A 84 4.66 3.74 12.75
CA ASP A 84 4.11 3.49 11.42
C ASP A 84 5.21 3.66 10.36
N PHE A 85 5.13 2.93 9.25
CA PHE A 85 6.06 3.07 8.13
C PHE A 85 6.22 4.52 7.66
N ILE A 86 5.11 5.26 7.54
CA ILE A 86 5.17 6.68 7.12
C ILE A 86 5.88 7.53 8.19
N ASP A 87 5.73 7.20 9.48
CA ASP A 87 6.45 7.91 10.54
C ASP A 87 7.95 7.66 10.44
N VAL A 88 8.35 6.43 10.09
CA VAL A 88 9.77 6.09 9.88
C VAL A 88 10.34 6.91 8.73
N LEU A 89 9.67 6.99 7.59
CA LEU A 89 10.12 7.81 6.45
C LEU A 89 10.22 9.30 6.80
N LEU A 90 9.24 9.85 7.51
CA LEU A 90 9.24 11.26 7.93
C LEU A 90 10.35 11.58 8.95
N MET A 91 10.81 10.58 9.71
CA MET A 91 11.89 10.73 10.70
C MET A 91 13.26 10.33 10.15
N ALA A 92 13.30 9.65 9.00
CA ALA A 92 14.53 9.15 8.41
C ALA A 92 15.50 10.30 8.14
N LYS A 93 16.76 10.04 8.45
CA LYS A 93 17.89 10.93 8.18
C LYS A 93 19.01 10.13 7.55
N ASP A 94 19.72 10.73 6.61
CA ASP A 94 20.94 10.18 6.03
C ASP A 94 22.13 10.28 7.01
N GLU A 95 23.31 9.85 6.56
CA GLU A 95 24.55 9.85 7.35
C GLU A 95 24.99 11.28 7.72
N GLU A 96 24.62 12.26 6.90
CA GLU A 96 24.85 13.69 7.09
C GLU A 96 23.79 14.35 7.99
N GLY A 97 22.73 13.63 8.36
CA GLY A 97 21.63 14.11 9.21
C GLY A 97 20.53 14.87 8.46
N CYS A 98 20.54 14.88 7.13
CA CYS A 98 19.51 15.46 6.28
C CYS A 98 18.30 14.55 6.18
N HIS A 99 17.11 15.15 6.12
CA HIS A 99 15.87 14.43 5.92
C HIS A 99 15.68 14.00 4.46
N LEU A 100 14.91 12.94 4.24
CA LEU A 100 14.45 12.56 2.89
C LEU A 100 13.69 13.71 2.23
N SER A 101 13.83 13.83 0.91
CA SER A 101 13.06 14.79 0.12
C SER A 101 11.58 14.40 0.08
N ASP A 102 10.71 15.37 -0.22
CA ASP A 102 9.28 15.08 -0.37
C ASP A 102 9.03 14.11 -1.54
N GLU A 103 9.86 14.17 -2.59
CA GLU A 103 9.85 13.25 -3.72
C GLU A 103 10.24 11.83 -3.32
N ASP A 104 11.32 11.66 -2.55
CA ASP A 104 11.78 10.33 -2.10
C ASP A 104 10.74 9.68 -1.17
N ILE A 105 10.17 10.45 -0.25
CA ILE A 105 9.11 9.97 0.64
C ILE A 105 7.89 9.55 -0.19
N ALA A 106 7.49 10.34 -1.18
CA ALA A 106 6.36 9.98 -2.04
C ALA A 106 6.62 8.69 -2.82
N ALA A 107 7.82 8.53 -3.39
CA ALA A 107 8.19 7.33 -4.15
C ALA A 107 8.17 6.04 -3.29
N GLU A 108 8.69 6.12 -2.06
CA GLU A 108 8.68 4.98 -1.13
C GLU A 108 7.26 4.63 -0.68
N VAL A 109 6.43 5.64 -0.39
CA VAL A 109 5.03 5.41 -0.01
C VAL A 109 4.24 4.83 -1.18
N ASP A 110 4.42 5.33 -2.41
CA ASP A 110 3.79 4.78 -3.61
C ASP A 110 4.12 3.28 -3.78
N THR A 111 5.39 2.94 -3.62
CA THR A 111 5.89 1.56 -3.74
C THR A 111 5.25 0.65 -2.68
N PHE A 112 5.35 1.02 -1.40
CA PHE A 112 4.81 0.20 -0.31
C PHE A 112 3.29 0.04 -0.37
N MET A 113 2.56 1.10 -0.73
CA MET A 113 1.10 1.05 -0.81
C MET A 113 0.62 0.16 -1.96
N PHE A 114 1.33 0.15 -3.09
CA PHE A 114 1.06 -0.75 -4.20
C PHE A 114 1.38 -2.21 -3.82
N GLU A 115 2.64 -2.46 -3.45
CA GLU A 115 3.15 -3.82 -3.24
C GLU A 115 2.47 -4.53 -2.07
N GLY A 116 2.19 -3.79 -0.99
CA GLY A 116 1.63 -4.35 0.24
C GLY A 116 0.19 -4.86 0.08
N HIS A 117 -0.62 -4.22 -0.76
CA HIS A 117 -2.03 -4.59 -0.93
C HIS A 117 -2.27 -5.56 -2.10
N ASP A 118 -1.70 -5.31 -3.28
CA ASP A 118 -2.04 -6.08 -4.48
C ASP A 118 -1.59 -7.56 -4.38
N THR A 119 -0.40 -7.78 -3.82
CA THR A 119 0.18 -9.12 -3.64
C THR A 119 -0.56 -9.92 -2.57
N THR A 120 -0.88 -9.30 -1.42
CA THR A 120 -1.57 -9.94 -0.30
C THR A 120 -3.03 -10.22 -0.63
N ALA A 121 -3.72 -9.30 -1.31
CA ALA A 121 -5.08 -9.51 -1.79
C ALA A 121 -5.17 -10.67 -2.78
N SER A 122 -4.23 -10.75 -3.73
CA SER A 122 -4.13 -11.87 -4.67
C SER A 122 -3.85 -13.19 -3.96
N SER A 123 -2.89 -13.19 -3.03
CA SER A 123 -2.52 -14.38 -2.25
C SER A 123 -3.69 -14.89 -1.40
N LEU A 124 -4.38 -13.98 -0.69
CA LEU A 124 -5.55 -14.33 0.12
C LEU A 124 -6.69 -14.86 -0.74
N SER A 125 -6.92 -14.27 -1.91
CA SER A 125 -7.93 -14.76 -2.87
C SER A 125 -7.65 -16.20 -3.29
N TRP A 126 -6.39 -16.54 -3.57
CA TRP A 126 -5.97 -17.90 -3.89
C TRP A 126 -6.08 -18.85 -2.69
N VAL A 127 -5.70 -18.42 -1.49
CA VAL A 127 -5.86 -19.22 -0.28
C VAL A 127 -7.33 -19.56 -0.07
N LEU A 128 -8.22 -18.56 -0.09
CA LEU A 128 -9.65 -18.76 0.10
C LEU A 128 -10.25 -19.65 -0.99
N TYR A 129 -9.83 -19.48 -2.25
CA TYR A 129 -10.23 -20.36 -3.35
C TYR A 129 -9.83 -21.82 -3.08
N ASN A 130 -8.59 -22.07 -2.68
CA ASN A 130 -8.11 -23.42 -2.41
C ASN A 130 -8.82 -24.05 -1.20
N LEU A 131 -9.06 -23.29 -0.14
CA LEU A 131 -9.82 -23.78 1.02
C LEU A 131 -11.25 -24.18 0.63
N ALA A 132 -11.92 -23.37 -0.21
CA ALA A 132 -13.26 -23.71 -0.71
C ALA A 132 -13.28 -25.01 -1.54
N GLN A 133 -12.21 -25.29 -2.30
CA GLN A 133 -12.06 -26.50 -3.11
C GLN A 133 -11.63 -27.73 -2.29
N HIS A 134 -11.09 -27.52 -1.09
CA HIS A 134 -10.59 -28.58 -0.22
C HIS A 134 -11.16 -28.44 1.21
N PRO A 135 -12.43 -28.84 1.42
CA PRO A 135 -13.12 -28.63 2.70
C PRO A 135 -12.40 -29.20 3.92
N HIS A 136 -11.70 -30.33 3.78
CA HIS A 136 -10.97 -30.90 4.93
C HIS A 136 -9.87 -29.96 5.46
N TYR A 137 -9.13 -29.28 4.58
CA TYR A 137 -8.12 -28.31 5.01
C TYR A 137 -8.78 -27.05 5.59
N GLN A 138 -9.92 -26.65 5.03
CA GLN A 138 -10.70 -25.54 5.56
C GLN A 138 -11.20 -25.80 6.98
N ASP A 139 -11.70 -27.01 7.24
CA ASP A 139 -12.19 -27.43 8.55
C ASP A 139 -11.03 -27.49 9.55
N GLN A 140 -9.89 -28.08 9.16
CA GLN A 140 -8.67 -28.11 9.99
C GLN A 140 -8.19 -26.70 10.38
N CYS A 141 -8.06 -25.78 9.41
CA CYS A 141 -7.66 -24.40 9.72
C CYS A 141 -8.68 -23.69 10.62
N ARG A 142 -9.98 -23.97 10.45
CA ARG A 142 -11.03 -23.39 11.29
C ARG A 142 -10.94 -23.91 12.73
N GLU A 143 -10.75 -25.21 12.90
CA GLU A 143 -10.57 -25.84 14.21
C GLU A 143 -9.34 -25.28 14.93
N GLU A 144 -8.19 -25.18 14.25
CA GLU A 144 -6.96 -24.60 14.81
C GLU A 144 -7.17 -23.16 15.30
N ILE A 145 -7.82 -22.32 14.48
CA ILE A 145 -8.15 -20.95 14.87
C ILE A 145 -9.13 -20.93 16.05
N GLN A 146 -10.15 -21.78 16.05
CA GLN A 146 -11.13 -21.86 17.15
C GLN A 146 -10.50 -22.31 18.46
N GLU A 147 -9.58 -23.27 18.43
CA GLU A 147 -8.82 -23.73 19.60
C GLU A 147 -7.91 -22.62 20.14
N LEU A 148 -7.18 -21.92 19.28
CA LEU A 148 -6.33 -20.80 19.68
C LEU A 148 -7.12 -19.65 20.33
N LEU A 149 -8.34 -19.41 19.84
CA LEU A 149 -9.22 -18.33 20.30
C LEU A 149 -10.13 -18.73 21.48
N HIS A 150 -10.18 -20.02 21.87
CA HIS A 150 -11.13 -20.51 22.87
C HIS A 150 -10.97 -19.83 24.24
N ASP A 151 -9.73 -19.50 24.61
CA ASP A 151 -9.36 -18.95 25.92
C ASP A 151 -8.78 -17.52 25.84
N ARG A 152 -8.84 -16.86 24.68
CA ARG A 152 -8.29 -15.51 24.48
C ARG A 152 -9.35 -14.55 23.98
N ASP A 153 -9.49 -13.40 24.62
CA ASP A 153 -10.20 -12.29 24.00
C ASP A 153 -9.42 -11.86 22.74
N ILE A 154 -10.13 -11.55 21.65
CA ILE A 154 -9.52 -11.14 20.36
C ILE A 154 -8.57 -9.94 20.55
N GLU A 155 -8.79 -9.14 21.61
CA GLU A 155 -7.97 -8.00 22.01
C GLU A 155 -6.63 -8.39 22.67
N GLU A 156 -6.46 -9.62 23.16
CA GLU A 156 -5.20 -10.13 23.76
C GLU A 156 -4.24 -10.74 22.73
N ILE A 157 -4.61 -10.76 21.46
CA ILE A 157 -3.75 -11.22 20.36
C ILE A 157 -2.90 -10.05 19.91
N GLU A 158 -1.74 -9.90 20.54
CA GLU A 158 -0.69 -9.01 20.05
C GLU A 158 -0.02 -9.61 18.81
N TRP A 159 0.10 -8.79 17.76
CA TRP A 159 0.77 -9.09 16.49
C TRP A 159 2.16 -8.47 16.46
#